data_AF-A0A917JC01-F1
#
_entry.id   AF-A0A917JC01-F1
#
_cell.length_a   1.000
_cell.length_b   1.000
_cell.length_c   1.000
_cell.angle_alpha   90.00
_cell.angle_beta   90.00
_cell.angle_gamma   90.00
#
_symmetry.space_group_name_H-M   'P 1'
#
loop_
_entity.id
_entity.type
_entity.pdbx_description
1 polymer ?
#
loop_
_entity_poly.entity_id
_entity_poly.type
_entity_poly.pdbx_seq_one_letter_code
_entity_poly.pdbx_strand_id
1 'polypeptide(L)'
;MTLKPLLTLLLIGISFTAFSQNHTKFSRKADSLYKAKNYAQAGPYYIKAAANAEYAAVKKNDYYNAACCYALAGKTDSAFLMLNASIKNGYTNIQHIKVDTDLDVLHSLAAWQTIINTPVPVRDTDDPYKAKLVTTDVQNFWKAYDLAQKDTANRLAIYKKYYLNPASPGMQDYFAYKVSSLANFVRGHDKRAKFYASIRKSTEKVESQKKQIQQSFVNFKNLYPAARFPNMYFIIGSFTSGGTASDNGLLIGLDQAAGSADVNVSELSLWERNNLTDIDALPYLMAHELIHYQQKGMGSDTTLLKSVMVEGMADFIGELISGKTANPRLHTWAKGREKQIWADFTKDMYLNKASHWIANSDEETADKPADLGYWVGYYICKAYYQNSPDKKKAIDDMLHVKDYKQFYTLSKADELPFLK
;
A
#
# COMPACT_ATOMS: atom_id res chain seq x y z
N MET A 1 30.87 -17.11 -54.65
CA MET A 1 29.69 -16.23 -54.46
C MET A 1 29.05 -16.59 -53.14
N THR A 2 29.45 -15.93 -52.06
CA THR A 2 29.00 -16.21 -50.68
C THR A 2 27.94 -15.17 -50.29
N LEU A 3 26.69 -15.61 -50.16
CA LEU A 3 25.59 -14.78 -49.65
C LEU A 3 25.75 -14.64 -48.12
N LYS A 4 25.89 -13.40 -47.64
CA LYS A 4 25.79 -13.06 -46.21
C LYS A 4 24.32 -13.07 -45.79
N PRO A 5 23.95 -13.62 -44.61
CA PRO A 5 22.62 -13.43 -44.06
C PRO A 5 22.51 -12.02 -43.45
N LEU A 6 21.46 -11.29 -43.84
CA LEU A 6 21.05 -10.03 -43.24
C LEU A 6 20.63 -10.30 -41.79
N LEU A 7 21.31 -9.65 -40.84
CA LEU A 7 20.98 -9.67 -39.43
C LEU A 7 19.79 -8.73 -39.19
N THR A 8 18.56 -9.24 -39.20
CA THR A 8 17.38 -8.45 -38.80
C THR A 8 17.31 -8.40 -37.28
N LEU A 9 18.00 -7.41 -36.69
CA LEU A 9 17.93 -7.08 -35.27
C LEU A 9 16.58 -6.39 -35.00
N LEU A 10 15.54 -7.16 -34.65
CA LEU A 10 14.23 -6.58 -34.28
C LEU A 10 14.29 -6.04 -32.85
N LEU A 11 14.49 -4.72 -32.74
CA LEU A 11 14.35 -3.93 -31.52
C LEU A 11 12.90 -4.01 -30.98
N ILE A 12 12.62 -4.93 -30.05
CA ILE A 12 11.35 -4.93 -29.28
C ILE A 12 11.52 -4.28 -27.88
N GLY A 13 12.71 -3.77 -27.55
CA GLY A 13 13.02 -3.21 -26.21
C GLY A 13 12.69 -1.74 -25.95
N ILE A 14 12.31 -0.92 -26.95
CA ILE A 14 12.27 0.56 -26.81
C ILE A 14 10.88 1.11 -26.40
N SER A 15 9.80 0.36 -26.58
CA SER A 15 8.45 0.94 -26.48
C SER A 15 8.05 1.33 -25.05
N PHE A 16 8.48 0.60 -24.03
CA PHE A 16 7.96 0.76 -22.66
C PHE A 16 8.58 1.91 -21.88
N THR A 17 9.90 2.11 -22.04
CA THR A 17 10.57 3.30 -21.49
C THR A 17 9.98 4.57 -22.10
N ALA A 18 9.64 4.53 -23.39
CA ALA A 18 8.96 5.63 -24.06
C ALA A 18 7.57 5.91 -23.47
N PHE A 19 6.72 4.90 -23.18
CA PHE A 19 5.40 5.12 -22.56
C PHE A 19 5.50 5.84 -21.20
N SER A 20 6.31 5.33 -20.27
CA SER A 20 6.46 5.94 -18.93
C SER A 20 7.13 7.32 -18.97
N GLN A 21 8.14 7.51 -19.85
CA GLN A 21 8.77 8.82 -20.06
C GLN A 21 7.81 9.82 -20.71
N ASN A 22 7.01 9.39 -21.69
CA ASN A 22 6.01 10.23 -22.34
C ASN A 22 4.87 10.59 -21.39
N HIS A 23 4.38 9.64 -20.59
CA HIS A 23 3.42 9.91 -19.52
C HIS A 23 3.95 11.03 -18.61
N THR A 24 5.14 10.84 -18.04
CA THR A 24 5.78 11.82 -17.14
C THR A 24 5.98 13.19 -17.79
N LYS A 25 6.37 13.20 -19.08
CA LYS A 25 6.53 14.44 -19.85
C LYS A 25 5.20 15.17 -20.00
N PHE A 26 4.13 14.47 -20.35
CA PHE A 26 2.82 15.07 -20.56
C PHE A 26 2.17 15.50 -19.25
N SER A 27 2.24 14.70 -18.18
CA SER A 27 1.70 15.05 -16.87
C SER A 27 2.38 16.28 -16.28
N ARG A 28 3.72 16.35 -16.30
CA ARG A 28 4.46 17.55 -15.84
C ARG A 28 4.08 18.81 -16.61
N LYS A 29 3.88 18.69 -17.93
CA LYS A 29 3.43 19.82 -18.74
C LYS A 29 2.00 20.23 -18.38
N ALA A 30 1.11 19.28 -18.16
CA ALA A 30 -0.25 19.52 -17.70
C ALA A 30 -0.26 20.22 -16.34
N ASP A 31 0.49 19.71 -15.36
CA ASP A 31 0.61 20.28 -14.01
C ASP A 31 1.13 21.73 -14.07
N SER A 32 2.14 21.99 -14.91
CA SER A 32 2.68 23.34 -15.10
C SER A 32 1.64 24.31 -15.68
N LEU A 33 0.85 23.86 -16.66
CA LEU A 33 -0.23 24.66 -17.25
C LEU A 33 -1.38 24.88 -16.26
N TYR A 34 -1.74 23.84 -15.49
CA TYR A 34 -2.77 23.92 -14.45
C TYR A 34 -2.38 24.94 -13.37
N LYS A 35 -1.13 24.89 -12.87
CA LYS A 35 -0.60 25.87 -11.91
C LYS A 35 -0.63 27.30 -12.45
N ALA A 36 -0.40 27.46 -13.75
CA ALA A 36 -0.53 28.75 -14.46
C ALA A 36 -1.97 29.13 -14.79
N LYS A 37 -2.97 28.37 -14.33
CA LYS A 37 -4.41 28.53 -14.60
C LYS A 37 -4.80 28.46 -16.09
N ASN A 38 -3.94 27.88 -16.92
CA ASN A 38 -4.17 27.66 -18.35
C ASN A 38 -4.94 26.35 -18.60
N TYR A 39 -6.12 26.22 -17.98
CA TYR A 39 -6.86 24.97 -17.89
C TYR A 39 -7.26 24.38 -19.26
N ALA A 40 -7.68 25.24 -20.19
CA ALA A 40 -8.03 24.83 -21.55
C ALA A 40 -6.87 24.16 -22.31
N GLN A 41 -5.62 24.50 -21.97
CA GLN A 41 -4.42 23.86 -22.52
C GLN A 41 -3.96 22.67 -21.68
N ALA A 42 -4.15 22.71 -20.35
CA ALA A 42 -3.76 21.63 -19.44
C ALA A 42 -4.56 20.34 -19.70
N GLY A 43 -5.88 20.43 -19.87
CA GLY A 43 -6.77 19.27 -20.06
C GLY A 43 -6.31 18.31 -21.18
N PRO A 44 -6.02 18.80 -22.40
CA PRO A 44 -5.48 17.96 -23.47
C PRO A 44 -4.15 17.26 -23.14
N TYR A 45 -3.29 17.87 -22.30
CA TYR A 45 -2.04 17.23 -21.87
C TYR A 45 -2.29 16.11 -20.86
N TYR A 46 -3.26 16.26 -19.95
CA TYR A 46 -3.68 15.16 -19.08
C TYR A 46 -4.29 14.00 -19.89
N ILE A 47 -5.07 14.27 -20.95
CA ILE A 47 -5.54 13.20 -21.85
C ILE A 47 -4.37 12.47 -22.52
N LYS A 48 -3.36 13.23 -23.00
CA LYS A 48 -2.14 12.63 -23.56
C LYS A 48 -1.37 11.81 -22.52
N ALA A 49 -1.32 12.27 -21.27
CA ALA A 49 -0.75 11.51 -20.18
C ALA A 49 -1.52 10.19 -20.00
N ALA A 50 -2.85 10.23 -19.84
CA ALA A 50 -3.70 9.04 -19.70
C ALA A 50 -3.51 8.03 -20.85
N ALA A 51 -3.40 8.52 -22.09
CA ALA A 51 -3.15 7.66 -23.26
C ALA A 51 -1.77 6.97 -23.22
N ASN A 52 -0.81 7.53 -22.48
CA ASN A 52 0.53 6.99 -22.30
C ASN A 52 0.74 6.30 -20.93
N ALA A 53 -0.27 6.28 -20.07
CA ALA A 53 -0.21 5.57 -18.80
C ALA A 53 -0.33 4.05 -19.00
N GLU A 54 0.49 3.28 -18.28
CA GLU A 54 0.50 1.82 -18.37
C GLU A 54 -0.65 1.19 -17.56
N TYR A 55 -1.01 1.79 -16.43
CA TYR A 55 -1.95 1.21 -15.45
C TYR A 55 -3.24 2.01 -15.33
N ALA A 56 -4.36 1.31 -15.11
CA ALA A 56 -5.68 1.94 -14.94
C ALA A 56 -5.72 2.92 -13.76
N ALA A 57 -5.02 2.61 -12.66
CA ALA A 57 -4.90 3.47 -11.49
C ALA A 57 -4.24 4.84 -11.78
N VAL A 58 -3.37 4.91 -12.79
CA VAL A 58 -2.77 6.17 -13.25
C VAL A 58 -3.73 6.87 -14.22
N LYS A 59 -4.28 6.13 -15.19
CA LYS A 59 -5.25 6.65 -16.17
C LYS A 59 -6.44 7.36 -15.53
N LYS A 60 -7.02 6.76 -14.49
CA LYS A 60 -8.20 7.30 -13.82
C LYS A 60 -7.92 8.70 -13.23
N ASN A 61 -6.74 8.90 -12.66
CA ASN A 61 -6.33 10.18 -12.07
C ASN A 61 -6.03 11.22 -13.15
N ASP A 62 -5.35 10.82 -14.25
CA ASP A 62 -5.11 11.73 -15.38
C ASP A 62 -6.44 12.19 -16.03
N TYR A 63 -7.40 11.28 -16.23
CA TYR A 63 -8.72 11.66 -16.72
C TYR A 63 -9.50 12.52 -15.72
N TYR A 64 -9.36 12.28 -14.42
CA TYR A 64 -9.99 13.13 -13.39
C TYR A 64 -9.45 14.55 -13.47
N ASN A 65 -8.12 14.72 -13.50
CA ASN A 65 -7.49 16.04 -13.61
C ASN A 65 -7.85 16.74 -14.94
N ALA A 66 -7.99 15.98 -16.04
CA ALA A 66 -8.48 16.53 -17.30
C ALA A 66 -9.92 17.04 -17.15
N ALA A 67 -10.78 16.35 -16.40
CA ALA A 67 -12.15 16.80 -16.13
C ALA A 67 -12.17 18.12 -15.36
N CYS A 68 -11.39 18.22 -14.27
CA CYS A 68 -11.23 19.45 -13.50
C CYS A 68 -10.76 20.62 -14.39
N CYS A 69 -9.77 20.39 -15.25
CA CYS A 69 -9.32 21.40 -16.21
C CYS A 69 -10.43 21.86 -17.17
N TYR A 70 -11.25 20.94 -17.68
CA TYR A 70 -12.33 21.32 -18.58
C TYR A 70 -13.48 22.03 -17.88
N ALA A 71 -13.81 21.63 -16.65
CA ALA A 71 -14.80 22.31 -15.83
C ALA A 71 -14.36 23.75 -15.53
N LEU A 72 -13.13 23.95 -15.04
CA LEU A 72 -12.55 25.28 -14.81
C LEU A 72 -12.43 26.13 -16.08
N ALA A 73 -12.33 25.51 -17.26
CA ALA A 73 -12.35 26.19 -18.55
C ALA A 73 -13.77 26.45 -19.11
N GLY A 74 -14.83 26.13 -18.36
CA GLY A 74 -16.23 26.27 -18.79
C GLY A 74 -16.67 25.26 -19.85
N LYS A 75 -15.88 24.21 -20.13
CA LYS A 75 -16.16 23.19 -21.15
C LYS A 75 -16.86 21.97 -20.52
N THR A 76 -18.11 22.17 -20.11
CA THR A 76 -18.88 21.22 -19.30
C THR A 76 -19.04 19.83 -19.94
N ASP A 77 -19.30 19.75 -21.25
CA ASP A 77 -19.44 18.46 -21.95
C ASP A 77 -18.14 17.66 -21.96
N SER A 78 -17.01 18.35 -22.16
CA SER A 78 -15.68 17.74 -22.10
C SER A 78 -15.34 17.28 -20.68
N ALA A 79 -15.76 18.05 -19.67
CA ALA A 79 -15.57 17.67 -18.27
C ALA A 79 -16.33 16.38 -17.94
N PHE A 80 -17.61 16.27 -18.31
CA PHE A 80 -18.39 15.04 -18.10
C PHE A 80 -17.84 13.84 -18.88
N LEU A 81 -17.36 14.04 -20.10
CA LEU A 81 -16.71 12.97 -20.87
C LEU A 81 -15.48 12.43 -20.12
N MET A 82 -14.68 13.32 -19.54
CA MET A 82 -13.49 12.95 -18.78
C MET A 82 -13.80 12.33 -17.42
N LEU A 83 -14.84 12.79 -16.71
CA LEU A 83 -15.32 12.14 -15.48
C LEU A 83 -15.77 10.71 -15.76
N ASN A 84 -16.55 10.49 -16.82
CA ASN A 84 -16.95 9.15 -17.23
C ASN A 84 -15.74 8.27 -17.61
N ALA A 85 -14.74 8.83 -18.30
CA ALA A 85 -13.51 8.12 -18.61
C ALA A 85 -12.72 7.76 -17.34
N SER A 86 -12.66 8.66 -16.35
CA SER A 86 -12.03 8.43 -15.06
C SER A 86 -12.71 7.30 -14.29
N ILE A 87 -14.04 7.34 -14.17
CA ILE A 87 -14.88 6.31 -13.55
C ILE A 87 -14.70 4.96 -14.24
N LYS A 88 -14.73 4.94 -15.59
CA LYS A 88 -14.50 3.72 -16.38
C LYS A 88 -13.12 3.09 -16.13
N ASN A 89 -12.12 3.88 -15.74
CA ASN A 89 -10.79 3.41 -15.36
C ASN A 89 -10.66 3.14 -13.85
N GLY A 90 -11.76 3.17 -13.09
CA GLY A 90 -11.81 2.72 -11.70
C GLY A 90 -11.78 3.84 -10.65
N TYR A 91 -12.01 5.10 -11.04
CA TYR A 91 -12.20 6.18 -10.07
C TYR A 91 -13.53 6.02 -9.35
N THR A 92 -13.51 6.08 -8.03
CA THR A 92 -14.68 5.77 -7.19
C THR A 92 -14.92 6.70 -6.04
N ASN A 93 -14.04 7.70 -5.81
CA ASN A 93 -14.20 8.62 -4.69
C ASN A 93 -15.26 9.69 -5.01
N ILE A 94 -16.52 9.28 -5.10
CA ILE A 94 -17.65 10.18 -5.41
C ILE A 94 -17.79 11.29 -4.36
N GLN A 95 -17.40 11.04 -3.10
CA GLN A 95 -17.41 12.08 -2.08
C GLN A 95 -16.42 13.19 -2.39
N HIS A 96 -15.23 12.86 -2.91
CA HIS A 96 -14.30 13.86 -3.40
C HIS A 96 -14.88 14.62 -4.60
N ILE A 97 -15.49 13.93 -5.58
CA ILE A 97 -16.16 14.58 -6.72
C ILE A 97 -17.18 15.63 -6.24
N LYS A 98 -17.96 15.32 -5.21
CA LYS A 98 -19.01 16.21 -4.69
C LYS A 98 -18.50 17.50 -4.02
N VAL A 99 -17.26 17.49 -3.52
CA VAL A 99 -16.69 18.61 -2.74
C VAL A 99 -15.54 19.30 -3.44
N ASP A 100 -15.10 18.78 -4.59
CA ASP A 100 -14.03 19.37 -5.39
C ASP A 100 -14.54 20.62 -6.11
N THR A 101 -14.04 21.77 -5.68
CA THR A 101 -14.45 23.08 -6.19
C THR A 101 -14.13 23.28 -7.68
N ASP A 102 -13.20 22.51 -8.24
CA ASP A 102 -12.91 22.56 -9.68
C ASP A 102 -14.12 22.13 -10.53
N LEU A 103 -15.04 21.37 -9.93
CA LEU A 103 -16.21 20.79 -10.59
C LEU A 103 -17.51 21.55 -10.29
N ASP A 104 -17.47 22.66 -9.53
CA ASP A 104 -18.66 23.40 -9.08
C ASP A 104 -19.61 23.79 -10.23
N VAL A 105 -19.05 24.18 -11.39
CA VAL A 105 -19.82 24.56 -12.58
C VAL A 105 -20.69 23.39 -13.12
N LEU A 106 -20.34 22.16 -12.77
CA LEU A 106 -21.07 20.96 -13.19
C LEU A 106 -22.26 20.65 -12.28
N HIS A 107 -22.27 21.10 -11.02
CA HIS A 107 -23.22 20.65 -9.99
C HIS A 107 -24.69 20.92 -10.33
N SER A 108 -24.95 22.00 -11.07
CA SER A 108 -26.31 22.41 -11.47
C SER A 108 -26.82 21.70 -12.73
N LEU A 109 -25.96 20.96 -13.44
CA LEU A 109 -26.30 20.35 -14.73
C LEU A 109 -26.95 18.97 -14.52
N ALA A 110 -27.92 18.63 -15.37
CA ALA A 110 -28.65 17.36 -15.25
C ALA A 110 -27.75 16.12 -15.26
N ALA A 111 -26.66 16.14 -16.04
CA ALA A 111 -25.68 15.05 -16.11
C ALA A 111 -24.90 14.82 -14.80
N TRP A 112 -24.88 15.80 -13.89
CA TRP A 112 -24.26 15.67 -12.58
C TRP A 112 -24.84 14.52 -11.77
N GLN A 113 -26.17 14.38 -11.79
CA GLN A 113 -26.87 13.32 -11.06
C GLN A 113 -26.43 11.94 -11.53
N THR A 114 -26.14 11.76 -12.83
CA THR A 114 -25.60 10.50 -13.35
C THR A 114 -24.21 10.19 -12.78
N ILE A 115 -23.34 11.19 -12.67
CA ILE A 115 -22.00 11.02 -12.09
C ILE A 115 -22.10 10.65 -10.60
N ILE A 116 -22.83 11.44 -9.80
CA ILE A 116 -22.83 11.24 -8.35
C ILE A 116 -23.67 10.04 -7.88
N ASN A 117 -24.59 9.55 -8.72
CA ASN A 117 -25.36 8.33 -8.49
C ASN A 117 -24.73 7.11 -9.18
N THR A 118 -23.55 7.24 -9.78
CA THR A 118 -22.82 6.10 -10.33
C THR A 118 -22.54 5.11 -9.20
N PRO A 119 -22.97 3.84 -9.32
CA PRO A 119 -22.68 2.83 -8.31
C PRO A 119 -21.18 2.65 -8.15
N VAL A 120 -20.70 2.95 -6.94
CA VAL A 120 -19.32 2.63 -6.55
C VAL A 120 -19.29 1.17 -6.14
N PRO A 121 -18.40 0.34 -6.71
CA PRO A 121 -18.21 -1.02 -6.21
C PRO A 121 -17.94 -0.99 -4.72
N VAL A 122 -18.72 -1.75 -3.95
CA VAL A 122 -18.46 -1.97 -2.54
C VAL A 122 -17.20 -2.85 -2.45
N ARG A 123 -16.13 -2.31 -1.87
CA ARG A 123 -14.78 -2.92 -1.87
C ARG A 123 -14.34 -3.44 -0.51
N ASP A 124 -15.21 -3.28 0.48
CA ASP A 124 -15.13 -3.90 1.78
C ASP A 124 -16.50 -4.48 2.18
N THR A 125 -16.55 -5.30 3.21
CA THR A 125 -17.77 -5.95 3.69
C THR A 125 -17.83 -5.88 5.21
N ASP A 126 -19.03 -5.92 5.80
CA ASP A 126 -19.19 -6.09 7.25
C ASP A 126 -19.11 -7.55 7.68
N ASP A 127 -19.35 -8.48 6.76
CA ASP A 127 -19.18 -9.92 6.96
C ASP A 127 -17.72 -10.30 6.71
N PRO A 128 -16.99 -10.78 7.74
CA PRO A 128 -15.58 -11.15 7.59
C PRO A 128 -15.39 -12.20 6.48
N TYR A 129 -16.30 -13.14 6.29
CA TYR A 129 -16.14 -14.26 5.34
C TYR A 129 -16.34 -13.87 3.87
N LYS A 130 -16.86 -12.67 3.59
CA LYS A 130 -17.08 -12.18 2.22
C LYS A 130 -15.87 -11.42 1.65
N ALA A 131 -14.91 -11.06 2.49
CA ALA A 131 -13.68 -10.41 2.04
C ALA A 131 -12.84 -11.39 1.22
N LYS A 132 -12.40 -10.98 0.04
CA LYS A 132 -11.65 -11.87 -0.86
C LYS A 132 -10.17 -11.82 -0.53
N LEU A 133 -9.57 -12.99 -0.33
CA LEU A 133 -8.12 -13.19 -0.25
C LEU A 133 -7.61 -13.67 -1.62
N VAL A 134 -7.15 -12.74 -2.45
CA VAL A 134 -6.84 -12.94 -3.87
C VAL A 134 -5.36 -13.26 -4.06
N THR A 135 -5.08 -14.43 -4.62
CA THR A 135 -3.73 -15.03 -4.76
C THR A 135 -3.41 -15.45 -6.20
N THR A 136 -4.32 -15.19 -7.14
CA THR A 136 -4.16 -15.53 -8.56
C THR A 136 -2.90 -14.91 -9.16
N ASP A 137 -2.48 -13.76 -8.66
CA ASP A 137 -1.26 -13.07 -9.10
C ASP A 137 0.01 -13.86 -8.75
N VAL A 138 0.02 -14.64 -7.66
CA VAL A 138 1.15 -15.53 -7.32
C VAL A 138 1.34 -16.61 -8.39
N GLN A 139 0.24 -17.21 -8.84
CA GLN A 139 0.28 -18.24 -9.89
C GLN A 139 0.70 -17.63 -11.25
N ASN A 140 0.13 -16.47 -11.59
CA ASN A 140 0.49 -15.72 -12.79
C ASN A 140 1.98 -15.34 -12.80
N PHE A 141 2.51 -14.89 -11.65
CA PHE A 141 3.92 -14.58 -11.50
C PHE A 141 4.80 -15.79 -11.78
N TRP A 142 4.59 -16.92 -11.11
CA TRP A 142 5.46 -18.08 -11.27
C TRP A 142 5.45 -18.65 -12.70
N LYS A 143 4.28 -18.62 -13.35
CA LYS A 143 4.17 -18.94 -14.78
C LYS A 143 5.02 -17.98 -15.63
N ALA A 144 4.93 -16.68 -15.39
CA ALA A 144 5.71 -15.69 -16.11
C ALA A 144 7.22 -15.82 -15.82
N TYR A 145 7.58 -16.08 -14.56
CA TYR A 145 8.96 -16.28 -14.11
C TYR A 145 9.61 -17.46 -14.82
N ASP A 146 8.96 -18.63 -14.85
CA ASP A 146 9.48 -19.84 -15.50
C ASP A 146 9.72 -19.64 -17.00
N LEU A 147 8.83 -18.90 -17.68
CA LEU A 147 9.00 -18.53 -19.08
C LEU A 147 10.14 -17.52 -19.27
N ALA A 148 10.22 -16.53 -18.38
CA ALA A 148 11.24 -15.48 -18.40
C ALA A 148 12.66 -16.01 -18.16
N GLN A 149 12.80 -17.12 -17.41
CA GLN A 149 14.09 -17.80 -17.23
C GLN A 149 14.54 -18.55 -18.49
N LYS A 150 13.60 -19.05 -19.30
CA LYS A 150 13.91 -19.76 -20.56
C LYS A 150 14.20 -18.80 -21.72
N ASP A 151 13.57 -17.62 -21.72
CA ASP A 151 13.75 -16.59 -22.74
C ASP A 151 14.08 -15.25 -22.07
N THR A 152 15.35 -15.11 -21.72
CA THR A 152 15.86 -13.94 -21.01
C THR A 152 15.86 -12.66 -21.85
N ALA A 153 15.87 -12.77 -23.18
CA ALA A 153 15.82 -11.64 -24.09
C ALA A 153 14.43 -10.98 -24.13
N ASN A 154 13.35 -11.75 -23.91
CA ASN A 154 11.97 -11.26 -24.01
C ASN A 154 11.23 -11.11 -22.67
N ARG A 155 11.95 -11.03 -21.54
CA ARG A 155 11.35 -11.00 -20.20
C ARG A 155 10.28 -9.94 -19.99
N LEU A 156 10.48 -8.72 -20.52
CA LEU A 156 9.48 -7.66 -20.44
C LEU A 156 8.18 -8.07 -21.15
N ALA A 157 8.26 -8.63 -22.36
CA ALA A 157 7.08 -9.07 -23.09
C ALA A 157 6.38 -10.25 -22.37
N ILE A 158 7.15 -11.16 -21.78
CA ILE A 158 6.66 -12.31 -21.03
C ILE A 158 5.91 -11.87 -19.78
N TYR A 159 6.53 -11.07 -18.91
CA TYR A 159 5.86 -10.56 -17.71
C TYR A 159 4.64 -9.71 -18.04
N LYS A 160 4.69 -8.90 -19.10
CA LYS A 160 3.50 -8.18 -19.56
C LYS A 160 2.36 -9.15 -19.90
N LYS A 161 2.62 -10.14 -20.73
CA LYS A 161 1.59 -11.06 -21.23
C LYS A 161 1.03 -11.97 -20.14
N TYR A 162 1.89 -12.51 -19.28
CA TYR A 162 1.51 -13.58 -18.35
C TYR A 162 1.33 -13.11 -16.91
N TYR A 163 1.80 -11.92 -16.54
CA TYR A 163 1.65 -11.38 -15.19
C TYR A 163 0.81 -10.09 -15.15
N LEU A 164 1.11 -9.08 -15.97
CA LEU A 164 0.39 -7.81 -15.93
C LEU A 164 -0.96 -7.80 -16.64
N ASN A 165 -1.06 -8.38 -17.84
CA ASN A 165 -2.32 -8.42 -18.58
C ASN A 165 -3.44 -9.18 -17.84
N PRO A 166 -3.17 -10.34 -17.19
CA PRO A 166 -4.17 -11.04 -16.39
C PRO A 166 -4.19 -10.59 -14.91
N ALA A 167 -3.54 -9.47 -14.57
CA ALA A 167 -3.42 -9.01 -13.19
C ALA A 167 -4.78 -8.74 -12.54
N SER A 168 -4.88 -9.06 -11.26
CA SER A 168 -6.00 -8.60 -10.44
C SER A 168 -6.04 -7.06 -10.34
N PRO A 169 -7.19 -6.47 -9.91
CA PRO A 169 -7.26 -5.04 -9.64
C PRO A 169 -6.21 -4.55 -8.63
N GLY A 170 -5.93 -5.32 -7.57
CA GLY A 170 -4.91 -4.95 -6.58
C GLY A 170 -3.50 -4.99 -7.15
N MET A 171 -3.20 -5.94 -8.02
CA MET A 171 -1.90 -6.01 -8.71
C MET A 171 -1.66 -4.81 -9.64
N GLN A 172 -2.70 -4.34 -10.33
CA GLN A 172 -2.64 -3.10 -11.12
C GLN A 172 -2.33 -1.87 -10.24
N ASP A 173 -2.98 -1.78 -9.07
CA ASP A 173 -2.72 -0.71 -8.11
C ASP A 173 -1.28 -0.80 -7.55
N TYR A 174 -0.81 -2.01 -7.21
CA TYR A 174 0.52 -2.21 -6.65
C TYR A 174 1.61 -1.80 -7.64
N PHE A 175 1.45 -2.16 -8.91
CA PHE A 175 2.42 -1.75 -9.93
C PHE A 175 2.40 -0.24 -10.16
N ALA A 176 1.22 0.38 -10.15
CA ALA A 176 1.11 1.83 -10.29
C ALA A 176 1.79 2.57 -9.12
N TYR A 177 1.57 2.13 -7.88
CA TYR A 177 2.01 2.87 -6.70
C TYR A 177 3.39 2.50 -6.19
N LYS A 178 3.79 1.23 -6.30
CA LYS A 178 4.98 0.69 -5.64
C LYS A 178 6.08 0.20 -6.57
N VAL A 179 5.78 -0.11 -7.84
CA VAL A 179 6.80 -0.62 -8.79
C VAL A 179 7.12 0.40 -9.90
N SER A 180 6.13 1.23 -10.24
CA SER A 180 6.15 2.31 -11.23
C SER A 180 6.27 1.87 -12.69
N SER A 181 7.05 0.84 -13.02
CA SER A 181 7.14 0.31 -14.40
C SER A 181 7.59 -1.14 -14.45
N LEU A 182 7.21 -1.84 -15.52
CA LEU A 182 7.67 -3.20 -15.76
C LEU A 182 9.20 -3.30 -15.92
N ALA A 183 9.85 -2.26 -16.43
CA ALA A 183 11.31 -2.21 -16.52
C ALA A 183 11.98 -2.14 -15.14
N ASN A 184 11.41 -1.38 -14.19
CA ASN A 184 11.88 -1.37 -12.80
C ASN A 184 11.70 -2.74 -12.16
N PHE A 185 10.55 -3.37 -12.38
CA PHE A 185 10.26 -4.71 -11.87
C PHE A 185 11.35 -5.72 -12.27
N VAL A 186 11.63 -5.83 -13.58
CA VAL A 186 12.64 -6.76 -14.09
C VAL A 186 14.03 -6.41 -13.55
N ARG A 187 14.43 -5.13 -13.51
CA ARG A 187 15.71 -4.73 -12.91
C ARG A 187 15.84 -5.09 -11.45
N GLY A 188 14.76 -4.94 -10.66
CA GLY A 188 14.77 -5.30 -9.25
C GLY A 188 14.90 -6.82 -9.03
N HIS A 189 14.32 -7.61 -9.94
CA HIS A 189 14.47 -9.07 -9.95
C HIS A 189 15.89 -9.47 -10.34
N ASP A 190 16.50 -8.79 -11.30
CA ASP A 190 17.88 -9.07 -11.74
C ASP A 190 18.90 -8.76 -10.64
N LYS A 191 18.67 -7.70 -9.87
CA LYS A 191 19.51 -7.34 -8.72
C LYS A 191 19.44 -8.37 -7.58
N ARG A 192 18.39 -9.19 -7.53
CA ARG A 192 18.09 -10.13 -6.44
C ARG A 192 17.72 -11.51 -6.99
N ALA A 193 18.43 -11.96 -8.02
CA ALA A 193 18.08 -13.15 -8.79
C ALA A 193 18.08 -14.44 -7.93
N LYS A 194 19.03 -14.60 -7.01
CA LYS A 194 19.07 -15.76 -6.10
C LYS A 194 17.92 -15.72 -5.10
N PHE A 195 17.60 -14.53 -4.59
CA PHE A 195 16.46 -14.35 -3.70
C PHE A 195 15.16 -14.75 -4.41
N TYR A 196 14.85 -14.14 -5.56
CA TYR A 196 13.61 -14.45 -6.30
C TYR A 196 13.56 -15.89 -6.79
N ALA A 197 14.68 -16.53 -7.11
CA ALA A 197 14.72 -17.95 -7.44
C ALA A 197 14.37 -18.85 -6.23
N SER A 198 14.57 -18.38 -5.00
CA SER A 198 14.41 -19.17 -3.77
C SER A 198 13.05 -19.03 -3.07
N ILE A 199 12.26 -17.99 -3.37
CA ILE A 199 11.02 -17.69 -2.62
C ILE A 199 9.77 -18.46 -3.09
N ARG A 200 9.85 -19.31 -4.12
CA ARG A 200 8.67 -20.01 -4.69
C ARG A 200 7.90 -20.81 -3.65
N LYS A 201 8.59 -21.72 -2.99
CA LYS A 201 8.01 -22.59 -1.96
C LYS A 201 7.36 -21.77 -0.83
N SER A 202 8.00 -20.67 -0.40
CA SER A 202 7.42 -19.76 0.59
C SER A 202 6.16 -19.09 0.06
N THR A 203 6.25 -18.36 -1.06
CA THR A 203 5.11 -17.57 -1.57
C THR A 203 3.89 -18.41 -1.94
N GLU A 204 4.06 -19.66 -2.39
CA GLU A 204 2.95 -20.58 -2.67
C GLU A 204 2.20 -21.03 -1.40
N LYS A 205 2.81 -20.96 -0.22
CA LYS A 205 2.13 -21.26 1.06
C LYS A 205 1.01 -20.27 1.42
N VAL A 206 0.93 -19.10 0.77
CA VAL A 206 -0.12 -18.11 1.05
C VAL A 206 -1.53 -18.71 1.03
N GLU A 207 -1.78 -19.70 0.18
CA GLU A 207 -3.06 -20.40 0.10
C GLU A 207 -3.44 -21.10 1.41
N SER A 208 -2.49 -21.77 2.07
CA SER A 208 -2.75 -22.47 3.33
C SER A 208 -2.93 -21.49 4.51
N GLN A 209 -2.45 -20.25 4.38
CA GLN A 209 -2.56 -19.21 5.41
C GLN A 209 -3.93 -18.51 5.42
N LYS A 210 -4.71 -18.61 4.34
CA LYS A 210 -6.01 -17.91 4.19
C LYS A 210 -6.98 -18.16 5.34
N LYS A 211 -7.06 -19.40 5.83
CA LYS A 211 -7.96 -19.75 6.93
C LYS A 211 -7.61 -19.00 8.22
N GLN A 212 -6.32 -18.86 8.52
CA GLN A 212 -5.87 -18.17 9.73
C GLN A 212 -6.08 -16.65 9.60
N ILE A 213 -5.79 -16.07 8.43
CA ILE A 213 -6.08 -14.65 8.13
C ILE A 213 -7.58 -14.37 8.32
N GLN A 214 -8.42 -15.23 7.75
CA GLN A 214 -9.88 -15.14 7.87
C GLN A 214 -10.36 -15.26 9.33
N GLN A 215 -9.69 -16.08 10.14
CA GLN A 215 -10.00 -16.20 11.56
C GLN A 215 -9.68 -14.90 12.31
N SER A 216 -8.59 -14.21 11.97
CA SER A 216 -8.31 -12.89 12.54
C SER A 216 -9.39 -11.87 12.22
N PHE A 217 -10.00 -11.93 11.04
CA PHE A 217 -11.12 -11.05 10.68
C PHE A 217 -12.34 -11.33 11.56
N VAL A 218 -12.65 -12.60 11.80
CA VAL A 218 -13.75 -13.02 12.68
C VAL A 218 -13.50 -12.57 14.12
N ASN A 219 -12.28 -12.77 14.63
CA ASN A 219 -11.88 -12.32 15.96
C ASN A 219 -12.04 -10.81 16.10
N PHE A 220 -11.62 -10.05 15.07
CA PHE A 220 -11.76 -8.61 15.07
C PHE A 220 -13.23 -8.16 15.03
N LYS A 221 -14.09 -8.80 14.22
CA LYS A 221 -15.53 -8.50 14.19
C LYS A 221 -16.19 -8.64 15.57
N ASN A 222 -15.75 -9.62 16.36
CA ASN A 222 -16.29 -9.86 17.70
C ASN A 222 -15.88 -8.77 18.70
N LEU A 223 -14.66 -8.23 18.56
CA LEU A 223 -14.15 -7.13 19.39
C LEU A 223 -14.70 -5.77 18.95
N TYR A 224 -14.88 -5.58 17.64
CA TYR A 224 -15.31 -4.32 17.03
C TYR A 224 -16.42 -4.58 15.98
N PRO A 225 -17.71 -4.57 16.38
CA PRO A 225 -18.82 -4.90 15.48
C PRO A 225 -18.93 -3.99 14.24
N ALA A 226 -18.41 -2.76 14.29
CA ALA A 226 -18.40 -1.83 13.17
C ALA A 226 -17.29 -2.09 12.12
N ALA A 227 -16.44 -3.11 12.33
CA ALA A 227 -15.34 -3.46 11.43
C ALA A 227 -15.79 -3.66 9.98
N ARG A 228 -14.97 -3.15 9.05
CA ARG A 228 -15.09 -3.35 7.59
C ARG A 228 -13.90 -4.15 7.07
N PHE A 229 -14.14 -5.19 6.29
CA PHE A 229 -13.11 -6.10 5.81
C PHE A 229 -12.84 -5.87 4.33
N PRO A 230 -11.66 -5.33 3.95
CA PRO A 230 -11.29 -5.14 2.56
C PRO A 230 -10.91 -6.47 1.90
N ASN A 231 -10.93 -6.51 0.57
CA ASN A 231 -10.20 -7.55 -0.14
C ASN A 231 -8.68 -7.41 0.13
N MET A 232 -7.96 -8.52 0.14
CA MET A 232 -6.50 -8.57 0.21
C MET A 232 -5.95 -9.18 -1.08
N TYR A 233 -4.96 -8.54 -1.68
CA TYR A 233 -4.32 -8.97 -2.92
C TYR A 233 -2.87 -9.32 -2.63
N PHE A 234 -2.51 -10.59 -2.84
CA PHE A 234 -1.19 -11.12 -2.59
C PHE A 234 -0.39 -11.18 -3.89
N ILE A 235 0.73 -10.47 -3.89
CA ILE A 235 1.47 -10.09 -5.10
C ILE A 235 2.95 -10.38 -4.90
N ILE A 236 3.65 -10.80 -5.96
CA ILE A 236 5.11 -10.83 -5.96
C ILE A 236 5.61 -9.55 -6.61
N GLY A 237 6.14 -8.65 -5.79
CA GLY A 237 6.58 -7.31 -6.16
C GLY A 237 8.04 -7.24 -6.61
N SER A 238 8.67 -6.09 -6.35
CA SER A 238 10.09 -5.83 -6.60
C SER A 238 10.86 -5.46 -5.32
N PHE A 239 10.43 -6.02 -4.19
CA PHE A 239 10.80 -5.71 -2.80
C PHE A 239 10.52 -4.25 -2.42
N THR A 240 9.45 -3.65 -2.98
CA THR A 240 9.19 -2.21 -2.82
C THR A 240 8.15 -1.86 -1.75
N SER A 241 7.34 -2.82 -1.31
CA SER A 241 6.35 -2.61 -0.24
C SER A 241 5.82 -3.93 0.30
N GLY A 242 5.74 -4.06 1.63
CA GLY A 242 5.13 -5.22 2.31
C GLY A 242 3.61 -5.13 2.39
N GLY A 243 3.08 -3.95 2.76
CA GLY A 243 1.65 -3.63 2.79
C GLY A 243 1.34 -2.28 2.16
N THR A 244 0.16 -2.11 1.57
CA THR A 244 -0.32 -0.84 1.01
C THR A 244 -1.84 -0.83 0.94
N ALA A 245 -2.48 0.22 1.45
CA ALA A 245 -3.89 0.43 1.20
C ALA A 245 -4.13 1.02 -0.20
N SER A 246 -5.10 0.45 -0.91
CA SER A 246 -5.65 1.04 -2.13
C SER A 246 -7.16 1.12 -2.05
N ASP A 247 -7.67 1.84 -3.03
CA ASP A 247 -9.07 1.88 -3.39
C ASP A 247 -9.71 0.49 -3.46
N ASN A 248 -9.03 -0.52 -4.02
CA ASN A 248 -9.51 -1.90 -4.22
C ASN A 248 -9.37 -2.80 -2.98
N GLY A 249 -8.51 -2.45 -2.03
CA GLY A 249 -8.24 -3.25 -0.84
C GLY A 249 -6.80 -3.12 -0.37
N LEU A 250 -6.31 -4.11 0.37
CA LEU A 250 -4.94 -4.16 0.84
C LEU A 250 -4.06 -4.90 -0.18
N LEU A 251 -2.90 -4.33 -0.50
CA LEU A 251 -1.94 -4.86 -1.45
C LEU A 251 -0.73 -5.37 -0.68
N ILE A 252 -0.46 -6.67 -0.80
CA ILE A 252 0.51 -7.38 0.02
C ILE A 252 1.65 -7.88 -0.86
N GLY A 253 2.83 -7.30 -0.69
CA GLY A 253 4.05 -7.76 -1.35
C GLY A 253 4.60 -8.98 -0.64
N LEU A 254 4.25 -10.17 -1.13
CA LEU A 254 4.69 -11.45 -0.55
C LEU A 254 6.21 -11.62 -0.57
N ASP A 255 6.91 -10.95 -1.47
CA ASP A 255 8.37 -10.91 -1.51
C ASP A 255 9.01 -10.24 -0.28
N GLN A 256 8.28 -9.48 0.55
CA GLN A 256 8.74 -9.06 1.88
C GLN A 256 8.21 -9.96 3.02
N ALA A 257 7.33 -10.91 2.73
CA ALA A 257 6.79 -11.89 3.67
C ALA A 257 7.05 -13.35 3.22
N ALA A 258 8.17 -13.55 2.53
CA ALA A 258 8.55 -14.85 1.97
C ALA A 258 9.64 -15.56 2.79
N GLY A 259 10.06 -15.03 3.93
CA GLY A 259 11.16 -15.58 4.73
C GLY A 259 10.93 -17.05 5.09
N SER A 260 11.99 -17.84 5.01
CA SER A 260 12.08 -19.20 5.56
C SER A 260 13.55 -19.65 5.56
N ALA A 261 13.85 -20.80 6.17
CA ALA A 261 15.20 -21.37 6.19
C ALA A 261 15.76 -21.69 4.78
N ASP A 262 14.88 -21.92 3.80
CA ASP A 262 15.26 -22.28 2.42
C ASP A 262 15.55 -21.04 1.53
N VAL A 263 15.30 -19.83 2.03
CA VAL A 263 15.35 -18.59 1.24
C VAL A 263 16.75 -18.00 1.22
N ASN A 264 17.24 -17.70 0.02
CA ASN A 264 18.55 -17.10 -0.16
C ASN A 264 18.49 -15.58 0.06
N VAL A 265 19.05 -15.13 1.18
CA VAL A 265 19.07 -13.71 1.58
C VAL A 265 20.41 -13.01 1.31
N SER A 266 21.33 -13.64 0.58
CA SER A 266 22.69 -13.11 0.37
C SER A 266 22.75 -11.81 -0.44
N GLU A 267 21.71 -11.52 -1.22
CA GLU A 267 21.59 -10.33 -2.07
C GLU A 267 20.78 -9.20 -1.40
N LEU A 268 20.21 -9.45 -0.22
CA LEU A 268 19.44 -8.47 0.54
C LEU A 268 20.38 -7.62 1.40
N SER A 269 20.07 -6.34 1.59
CA SER A 269 20.74 -5.46 2.55
C SER A 269 20.46 -5.87 4.00
N LEU A 270 21.15 -5.26 4.98
CA LEU A 270 20.92 -5.55 6.40
C LEU A 270 19.44 -5.34 6.80
N TRP A 271 18.88 -4.18 6.47
CA TRP A 271 17.49 -3.86 6.76
C TRP A 271 16.53 -4.83 6.06
N GLU A 272 16.75 -5.14 4.78
CA GLU A 272 15.88 -6.06 4.02
C GLU A 272 15.90 -7.47 4.64
N ARG A 273 17.06 -7.95 5.10
CA ARG A 273 17.15 -9.25 5.80
C ARG A 273 16.44 -9.24 7.14
N ASN A 274 16.63 -8.18 7.94
CA ASN A 274 16.06 -8.09 9.27
C ASN A 274 14.55 -7.82 9.27
N ASN A 275 13.99 -7.39 8.14
CA ASN A 275 12.55 -7.11 7.95
C ASN A 275 11.87 -8.07 6.96
N LEU A 276 12.56 -9.13 6.51
CA LEU A 276 11.92 -10.19 5.74
C LEU A 276 11.06 -11.04 6.70
N THR A 277 9.74 -10.84 6.68
CA THR A 277 8.82 -11.60 7.51
C THR A 277 8.81 -13.06 7.09
N ASP A 278 8.86 -13.98 8.07
CA ASP A 278 8.68 -15.40 7.80
C ASP A 278 7.27 -15.66 7.24
N ILE A 279 7.15 -16.49 6.22
CA ILE A 279 5.87 -16.81 5.60
C ILE A 279 4.86 -17.40 6.59
N ASP A 280 5.31 -18.13 7.61
CA ASP A 280 4.44 -18.70 8.64
C ASP A 280 3.95 -17.63 9.63
N ALA A 281 4.50 -16.41 9.58
CA ALA A 281 4.05 -15.22 10.30
C ALA A 281 3.11 -14.31 9.48
N LEU A 282 2.84 -14.64 8.21
CA LEU A 282 1.97 -13.86 7.33
C LEU A 282 0.60 -13.53 7.95
N PRO A 283 -0.11 -14.45 8.64
CA PRO A 283 -1.40 -14.10 9.25
C PRO A 283 -1.34 -12.97 10.29
N TYR A 284 -0.23 -12.87 11.03
CA TYR A 284 -0.03 -11.82 12.03
C TYR A 284 0.20 -10.46 11.36
N LEU A 285 0.99 -10.46 10.28
CA LEU A 285 1.15 -9.27 9.43
C LEU A 285 -0.19 -8.84 8.80
N MET A 286 -1.02 -9.78 8.34
CA MET A 286 -2.32 -9.43 7.73
C MET A 286 -3.28 -8.85 8.76
N ALA A 287 -3.21 -9.32 10.00
CA ALA A 287 -3.95 -8.74 11.11
C ALA A 287 -3.52 -7.30 11.40
N HIS A 288 -2.22 -7.00 11.38
CA HIS A 288 -1.70 -5.63 11.48
C HIS A 288 -2.26 -4.73 10.35
N GLU A 289 -2.12 -5.15 9.09
CA GLU A 289 -2.60 -4.38 7.92
C GLU A 289 -4.12 -4.13 7.95
N LEU A 290 -4.90 -5.08 8.48
CA LEU A 290 -6.34 -4.91 8.66
C LEU A 290 -6.66 -3.72 9.57
N ILE A 291 -5.85 -3.47 10.60
CA ILE A 291 -6.10 -2.37 11.54
C ILE A 291 -5.88 -1.02 10.88
N HIS A 292 -4.84 -0.87 10.05
CA HIS A 292 -4.66 0.33 9.25
C HIS A 292 -5.88 0.65 8.38
N TYR A 293 -6.58 -0.37 7.88
CA TYR A 293 -7.82 -0.17 7.13
C TYR A 293 -8.95 0.45 7.97
N GLN A 294 -8.95 0.23 9.29
CA GLN A 294 -9.96 0.76 10.22
C GLN A 294 -9.62 2.16 10.74
N GLN A 295 -8.36 2.58 10.67
CA GLN A 295 -7.86 3.86 11.20
C GLN A 295 -8.30 5.09 10.36
N LYS A 296 -9.40 4.97 9.61
CA LYS A 296 -9.95 6.04 8.80
C LYS A 296 -10.59 7.10 9.69
N GLY A 297 -10.24 8.36 9.45
CA GLY A 297 -10.85 9.49 10.13
C GLY A 297 -10.32 9.76 11.54
N MET A 298 -9.19 9.19 11.95
CA MET A 298 -8.48 9.62 13.17
C MET A 298 -8.03 11.09 13.07
N GLY A 299 -7.71 11.72 14.22
CA GLY A 299 -7.25 13.10 14.30
C GLY A 299 -6.00 13.38 13.46
N SER A 300 -5.90 14.59 12.93
CA SER A 300 -4.66 15.05 12.27
C SER A 300 -3.71 15.63 13.32
N ASP A 301 -2.44 15.22 13.27
CA ASP A 301 -1.37 15.71 14.14
C ASP A 301 -0.03 15.43 13.44
N THR A 302 0.95 16.30 13.64
CA THR A 302 2.32 16.18 13.12
C THR A 302 3.31 15.60 14.15
N THR A 303 2.86 15.32 15.37
CA THR A 303 3.73 14.81 16.44
C THR A 303 4.17 13.37 16.20
N LEU A 304 5.33 13.00 16.75
CA LEU A 304 5.78 11.61 16.83
C LEU A 304 4.74 10.72 17.54
N LEU A 305 4.11 11.22 18.61
CA LEU A 305 3.10 10.50 19.39
C LEU A 305 1.99 9.94 18.49
N LYS A 306 1.47 10.74 17.57
CA LYS A 306 0.46 10.28 16.60
C LYS A 306 0.98 9.13 15.75
N SER A 307 2.18 9.26 15.19
CA SER A 307 2.75 8.24 14.29
C SER A 307 3.03 6.93 15.01
N VAL A 308 3.63 6.97 16.20
CA VAL A 308 3.86 5.74 16.98
C VAL A 308 2.54 5.10 17.40
N MET A 309 1.53 5.88 17.78
CA MET A 309 0.23 5.33 18.15
C MET A 309 -0.47 4.67 16.96
N VAL A 310 -0.38 5.22 15.75
CA VAL A 310 -0.97 4.61 14.54
C VAL A 310 -0.35 3.24 14.26
N GLU A 311 0.98 3.15 14.22
CA GLU A 311 1.69 1.89 13.92
C GLU A 311 1.59 0.88 15.07
N GLY A 312 1.78 1.34 16.30
CA GLY A 312 1.72 0.49 17.48
C GLY A 312 0.32 -0.02 17.80
N MET A 313 -0.73 0.73 17.44
CA MET A 313 -2.12 0.26 17.52
C MET A 313 -2.37 -0.89 16.55
N ALA A 314 -1.84 -0.80 15.33
CA ALA A 314 -1.93 -1.88 14.35
C ALA A 314 -1.21 -3.15 14.85
N ASP A 315 -0.03 -3.00 15.45
CA ASP A 315 0.68 -4.12 16.09
C ASP A 315 -0.09 -4.71 17.27
N PHE A 316 -0.60 -3.88 18.18
CA PHE A 316 -1.25 -4.34 19.39
C PHE A 316 -2.59 -5.04 19.09
N ILE A 317 -3.47 -4.38 18.35
CA ILE A 317 -4.77 -4.98 18.00
C ILE A 317 -4.56 -6.14 17.04
N GLY A 318 -3.58 -6.05 16.13
CA GLY A 318 -3.16 -7.15 15.26
C GLY A 318 -2.75 -8.39 16.05
N GLU A 319 -1.94 -8.25 17.10
CA GLU A 319 -1.60 -9.33 18.03
C GLU A 319 -2.85 -9.87 18.73
N LEU A 320 -3.73 -9.01 19.26
CA LEU A 320 -4.95 -9.44 19.96
C LEU A 320 -5.84 -10.36 19.09
N ILE A 321 -5.95 -10.08 17.79
CA ILE A 321 -6.86 -10.83 16.89
C ILE A 321 -6.20 -12.03 16.22
N SER A 322 -4.87 -12.08 16.18
CA SER A 322 -4.11 -13.13 15.47
C SER A 322 -3.30 -14.04 16.40
N GLY A 323 -3.09 -13.62 17.65
CA GLY A 323 -2.41 -14.35 18.71
C GLY A 323 -0.90 -14.12 18.80
N LYS A 324 -0.27 -13.43 17.84
CA LYS A 324 1.16 -13.06 17.88
C LYS A 324 1.41 -11.70 17.25
N THR A 325 2.47 -11.02 17.66
CA THR A 325 2.93 -9.75 17.07
C THR A 325 3.47 -9.95 15.65
N ALA A 326 3.24 -8.97 14.78
CA ALA A 326 3.85 -8.89 13.46
C ALA A 326 5.34 -8.52 13.52
N ASN A 327 5.78 -7.88 14.61
CA ASN A 327 7.13 -7.33 14.78
C ASN A 327 7.92 -7.98 15.95
N PRO A 328 8.06 -9.32 16.02
CA PRO A 328 8.69 -10.00 17.15
C PRO A 328 10.16 -9.59 17.39
N ARG A 329 10.85 -9.13 16.33
CA ARG A 329 12.21 -8.60 16.41
C ARG A 329 12.31 -7.39 17.34
N LEU A 330 11.38 -6.43 17.24
CA LEU A 330 11.41 -5.21 18.05
C LEU A 330 11.21 -5.54 19.53
N HIS A 331 10.27 -6.43 19.84
CA HIS A 331 10.06 -6.92 21.19
C HIS A 331 11.29 -7.65 21.76
N THR A 332 11.95 -8.47 20.93
CA THR A 332 13.16 -9.19 21.33
C THR A 332 14.31 -8.24 21.62
N TRP A 333 14.55 -7.26 20.74
CA TRP A 333 15.63 -6.29 20.88
C TRP A 333 15.40 -5.33 22.07
N ALA A 334 14.15 -4.90 22.28
CA ALA A 334 13.80 -3.97 23.34
C ALA A 334 13.98 -4.53 24.77
N LYS A 335 14.09 -5.86 24.92
CA LYS A 335 14.26 -6.50 26.22
C LYS A 335 15.52 -5.99 26.93
N GLY A 336 15.34 -5.43 28.12
CA GLY A 336 16.40 -4.80 28.91
C GLY A 336 16.79 -3.39 28.46
N ARG A 337 16.09 -2.80 27.47
CA ARG A 337 16.29 -1.43 26.94
C ARG A 337 15.05 -0.56 27.08
N GLU A 338 14.01 -1.05 27.73
CA GLU A 338 12.69 -0.44 27.78
C GLU A 338 12.75 1.00 28.32
N LYS A 339 13.47 1.21 29.44
CA LYS A 339 13.64 2.54 30.06
C LYS A 339 14.35 3.52 29.13
N GLN A 340 15.38 3.06 28.41
CA GLN A 340 16.12 3.91 27.48
C GLN A 340 15.25 4.31 26.28
N ILE A 341 14.57 3.35 25.67
CA ILE A 341 13.67 3.59 24.53
C ILE A 341 12.58 4.60 24.93
N TRP A 342 11.97 4.41 26.11
CA TRP A 342 10.91 5.30 26.59
C TRP A 342 11.42 6.71 26.91
N ALA A 343 12.62 6.83 27.49
CA ALA A 343 13.24 8.12 27.76
C ALA A 343 13.54 8.90 26.48
N ASP A 344 14.01 8.22 25.43
CA ASP A 344 14.26 8.86 24.14
C ASP A 344 12.96 9.24 23.44
N PHE A 345 11.94 8.38 23.49
CA PHE A 345 10.61 8.68 22.97
C PHE A 345 10.02 9.92 23.63
N THR A 346 10.09 10.00 24.96
CA THR A 346 9.48 11.10 25.74
C THR A 346 10.07 12.47 25.37
N LYS A 347 11.37 12.54 25.01
CA LYS A 347 12.01 13.77 24.52
C LYS A 347 11.42 14.24 23.18
N ASP A 348 11.02 13.29 22.35
CA ASP A 348 10.62 13.54 20.96
C ASP A 348 9.10 13.51 20.74
N MET A 349 8.31 12.96 21.66
CA MET A 349 6.92 12.58 21.40
C MET A 349 6.01 13.71 20.91
N TYR A 350 6.26 14.96 21.31
CA TYR A 350 5.51 16.14 20.87
C TYR A 350 6.19 16.94 19.74
N LEU A 351 7.25 16.40 19.14
CA LEU A 351 7.97 17.01 18.02
C LEU A 351 7.60 16.31 16.71
N ASN A 352 7.79 17.00 15.59
CA ASN A 352 7.67 16.40 14.26
C ASN A 352 8.93 15.58 13.90
N LYS A 353 9.08 14.42 14.55
CA LYS A 353 10.25 13.54 14.46
C LYS A 353 9.91 12.10 14.06
N ALA A 354 8.74 11.87 13.46
CA ALA A 354 8.30 10.54 13.06
C ALA A 354 9.33 9.79 12.19
N SER A 355 10.02 10.49 11.30
CA SER A 355 11.03 9.92 10.39
C SER A 355 12.27 9.33 11.09
N HIS A 356 12.47 9.56 12.38
CA HIS A 356 13.56 8.97 13.16
C HIS A 356 13.13 7.71 13.95
N TRP A 357 11.84 7.37 13.88
CA TRP A 357 11.22 6.33 14.70
C TRP A 357 10.39 5.33 13.88
N ILE A 358 9.88 5.74 12.72
CA ILE A 358 8.99 5.00 11.83
C ILE A 358 9.48 5.16 10.39
N ALA A 359 9.53 4.07 9.64
CA ALA A 359 10.01 3.97 8.27
C ALA A 359 11.44 4.53 8.08
N ASN A 360 12.29 4.39 9.10
CA ASN A 360 13.65 4.95 9.16
C ASN A 360 14.72 3.91 8.80
N SER A 361 14.50 3.17 7.71
CA SER A 361 15.36 2.07 7.27
C SER A 361 16.82 2.47 7.01
N ASP A 362 17.04 3.74 6.67
CA ASP A 362 18.36 4.34 6.45
C ASP A 362 19.15 4.57 7.74
N GLU A 363 18.47 4.55 8.90
CA GLU A 363 19.10 4.59 10.23
C GLU A 363 19.32 3.21 10.85
N GLU A 364 18.98 2.12 10.15
CA GLU A 364 19.18 0.75 10.64
C GLU A 364 20.67 0.46 10.88
N THR A 365 20.99 -0.02 12.08
CA THR A 365 22.32 -0.54 12.43
C THR A 365 22.20 -1.85 13.20
N ALA A 366 23.32 -2.55 13.39
CA ALA A 366 23.34 -3.78 14.20
C ALA A 366 22.85 -3.54 15.64
N ASP A 367 23.06 -2.34 16.18
CA ASP A 367 22.74 -1.99 17.56
C ASP A 367 21.49 -1.11 17.71
N LYS A 368 20.89 -0.63 16.60
CA LYS A 368 19.65 0.17 16.60
C LYS A 368 18.75 -0.29 15.45
N PRO A 369 17.69 -1.05 15.72
CA PRO A 369 16.72 -1.40 14.69
C PRO A 369 15.93 -0.16 14.26
N ALA A 370 15.56 -0.13 12.98
CA ALA A 370 14.50 0.75 12.48
C ALA A 370 13.16 0.42 13.17
N ASP A 371 12.21 1.35 13.05
CA ASP A 371 10.80 1.13 13.39
C ASP A 371 10.52 0.92 14.90
N LEU A 372 11.41 1.36 15.79
CA LEU A 372 11.20 1.28 17.24
C LEU A 372 9.92 2.00 17.73
N GLY A 373 9.40 2.94 16.95
CA GLY A 373 8.12 3.59 17.25
C GLY A 373 6.94 2.62 17.32
N TYR A 374 6.96 1.51 16.58
CA TYR A 374 5.93 0.47 16.64
C TYR A 374 5.83 -0.12 18.06
N TRP A 375 6.98 -0.45 18.65
CA TRP A 375 7.06 -0.98 20.01
C TRP A 375 6.54 0.02 21.05
N VAL A 376 6.87 1.30 20.92
CA VAL A 376 6.39 2.34 21.85
C VAL A 376 4.87 2.46 21.78
N GLY A 377 4.33 2.64 20.58
CA GLY A 377 2.89 2.78 20.39
C GLY A 377 2.10 1.54 20.81
N TYR A 378 2.68 0.34 20.61
CA TYR A 378 2.11 -0.91 21.08
C TYR A 378 1.85 -0.85 22.58
N TYR A 379 2.84 -0.41 23.35
CA TYR A 379 2.73 -0.35 24.81
C TYR A 379 1.81 0.79 25.29
N ILE A 380 1.73 1.90 24.57
CA ILE A 380 0.70 2.94 24.84
C ILE A 380 -0.70 2.36 24.68
N CYS A 381 -0.98 1.71 23.55
CA CYS A 381 -2.29 1.13 23.27
C CYS A 381 -2.61 -0.01 24.25
N LYS A 382 -1.63 -0.88 24.51
CA LYS A 382 -1.78 -1.98 25.48
C LYS A 382 -2.10 -1.48 26.88
N ALA A 383 -1.44 -0.41 27.34
CA ALA A 383 -1.72 0.19 28.64
C ALA A 383 -3.17 0.70 28.72
N TYR A 384 -3.63 1.46 27.71
CA TYR A 384 -5.02 1.92 27.65
C TYR A 384 -6.01 0.75 27.67
N TYR A 385 -5.77 -0.27 26.83
CA TYR A 385 -6.62 -1.45 26.78
C TYR A 385 -6.67 -2.18 28.12
N GLN A 386 -5.53 -2.37 28.78
CA GLN A 386 -5.46 -3.08 30.07
C GLN A 386 -6.19 -2.31 31.18
N ASN A 387 -6.04 -0.99 31.22
CA ASN A 387 -6.68 -0.12 32.20
C ASN A 387 -8.18 0.12 31.95
N SER A 388 -8.66 -0.09 30.72
CA SER A 388 -10.09 0.06 30.43
C SER A 388 -10.93 -1.10 31.00
N PRO A 389 -12.05 -0.84 31.68
CA PRO A 389 -12.97 -1.91 32.12
C PRO A 389 -13.73 -2.54 30.95
N ASP A 390 -14.04 -1.76 29.91
CA ASP A 390 -14.69 -2.22 28.69
C ASP A 390 -13.66 -2.33 27.56
N LYS A 391 -13.35 -3.58 27.20
CA LYS A 391 -12.36 -3.88 26.16
C LYS A 391 -12.84 -3.55 24.75
N LYS A 392 -14.15 -3.67 24.47
CA LYS A 392 -14.70 -3.32 23.15
C LYS A 392 -14.71 -1.81 22.97
N LYS A 393 -15.12 -1.09 24.01
CA LYS A 393 -15.00 0.37 24.03
C LYS A 393 -13.55 0.82 23.91
N ALA A 394 -12.59 0.13 24.53
CA ALA A 394 -11.18 0.50 24.41
C ALA A 394 -10.67 0.43 22.96
N ILE A 395 -11.08 -0.60 22.21
CA ILE A 395 -10.76 -0.73 20.78
C ILE A 395 -11.45 0.36 19.95
N ASP A 396 -12.72 0.66 20.24
CA ASP A 396 -13.45 1.74 19.58
C ASP A 396 -12.77 3.10 19.82
N ASP A 397 -12.39 3.41 21.06
CA ASP A 397 -11.69 4.65 21.42
C ASP A 397 -10.35 4.77 20.70
N MET A 398 -9.57 3.68 20.62
CA MET A 398 -8.32 3.64 19.86
C MET A 398 -8.53 3.99 18.38
N LEU A 399 -9.53 3.40 17.74
CA LEU A 399 -9.79 3.64 16.32
C LEU A 399 -10.38 5.03 16.02
N HIS A 400 -10.81 5.77 17.05
CA HIS A 400 -11.43 7.09 16.93
C HIS A 400 -10.67 8.23 17.63
N VAL A 401 -9.40 8.03 18.00
CA VAL A 401 -8.58 9.08 18.65
C VAL A 401 -8.59 10.37 17.84
N LYS A 402 -8.94 11.48 18.50
CA LYS A 402 -8.89 12.85 17.96
C LYS A 402 -7.81 13.72 18.60
N ASP A 403 -7.53 13.48 19.88
CA ASP A 403 -6.48 14.14 20.64
C ASP A 403 -5.52 13.07 21.18
N TYR A 404 -4.34 12.99 20.55
CA TYR A 404 -3.32 11.99 20.90
C TYR A 404 -2.69 12.25 22.27
N LYS A 405 -2.56 13.52 22.67
CA LYS A 405 -2.00 13.88 23.97
C LYS A 405 -2.94 13.47 25.09
N GLN A 406 -4.24 13.74 24.93
CA GLN A 406 -5.27 13.29 25.88
C GLN A 406 -5.30 11.77 25.95
N PHE A 407 -5.28 11.07 24.81
CA PHE A 407 -5.25 9.61 24.81
C PHE A 407 -4.02 9.05 25.54
N TYR A 408 -2.83 9.64 25.32
CA TYR A 408 -1.62 9.24 26.01
C TYR A 408 -1.76 9.37 27.54
N THR A 409 -2.29 10.48 28.04
CA THR A 409 -2.59 10.64 29.48
C THR A 409 -3.58 9.59 29.98
N LEU A 410 -4.66 9.32 29.25
CA LEU A 410 -5.66 8.32 29.64
C LEU A 410 -5.11 6.88 29.59
N SER A 411 -4.11 6.62 28.76
CA SER A 411 -3.47 5.30 28.65
C SER A 411 -2.71 4.90 29.91
N LYS A 412 -2.22 5.88 30.68
CA LYS A 412 -1.30 5.69 31.80
C LYS A 412 -0.02 4.93 31.42
N ALA A 413 0.45 5.12 30.19
CA ALA A 413 1.64 4.43 29.70
C ALA A 413 2.93 4.84 30.44
N ASP A 414 2.93 6.01 31.06
CA ASP A 414 3.95 6.49 32.01
C ASP A 414 3.98 5.70 33.34
N GLU A 415 2.96 4.90 33.64
CA GLU A 415 2.91 4.03 34.82
C GLU A 415 3.33 2.57 34.54
N LEU A 416 3.77 2.27 33.31
CA LEU A 416 4.12 0.90 32.89
C LEU A 416 5.16 0.25 33.82
N PRO A 417 5.04 -1.05 34.13
CA PRO A 417 5.89 -1.70 35.14
C PRO A 417 7.39 -1.60 34.86
N PHE A 418 7.81 -1.63 33.59
CA PHE A 418 9.22 -1.52 33.22
C PHE A 418 9.81 -0.11 33.40
N LEU A 419 8.98 0.90 33.70
CA LEU A 419 9.42 2.26 34.00
C LEU A 419 9.69 2.47 35.50
N LYS A 420 9.10 1.63 36.35
CA LYS A 420 9.40 1.56 37.79
C LYS A 420 10.74 0.85 37.97
#